data_AF-A0A9D1SSG6-F1
#
_entry.id   AF-A0A9D1SSG6-F1
#
_cell.length_a   1.000
_cell.length_b   1.000
_cell.length_c   1.000
_cell.angle_alpha   90.00
_cell.angle_beta   90.00
_cell.angle_gamma   90.00
#
_symmetry.space_group_name_H-M   'P 1'
#
loop_
_entity.id
_entity.type
_entity.pdbx_description
1 polymer ?
#
loop_
_entity_poly.entity_id
_entity_poly.type
_entity_poly.pdbx_seq_one_letter_code
_entity_poly.pdbx_strand_id
1 'polypeptide(L)'
;MSATLRYLRVEAARALTARTFPLCAGLTALLYLLSTLNEMQLNSWTNGSVAYYFGVVDNFNSLLDVLPVVAALCCATSFCSDWRERYVHAILVRTTEGRYCACRLAACFFVTALAVFLGICLYLAALAAFYPLIEESGGYLTWAYADLVLGEQPVRYLLCKATIKAVFGGMWSIVALACSAIVPDMLITVASPLFLARVESALGNLLHVPDALRLGYLSDSMIELGSWQASLLHACGLFLLYAALAGAAYRLLVKRRLRHG
;
A
#
# COMPACT_ATOMS: atom_id res chain seq x y z
N MET A 1 22.16 21.52 7.17
CA MET A 1 21.10 20.63 6.63
C MET A 1 21.62 20.01 5.34
N SER A 2 21.72 18.69 5.24
CA SER A 2 22.33 18.03 4.07
C SER A 2 21.52 18.29 2.79
N ALA A 3 22.20 18.41 1.64
CA ALA A 3 21.56 18.65 0.34
C ALA A 3 20.51 17.58 -0.01
N THR A 4 20.69 16.35 0.48
CA THR A 4 19.75 15.23 0.32
C THR A 4 18.43 15.48 1.06
N LEU A 5 18.47 15.97 2.29
CA LEU A 5 17.27 16.26 3.08
C LEU A 5 16.44 17.38 2.43
N ARG A 6 17.11 18.40 1.87
CA ARG A 6 16.43 19.48 1.15
C ARG A 6 15.72 18.95 -0.10
N TYR A 7 16.37 18.09 -0.88
CA TYR A 7 15.77 17.51 -2.08
C TYR A 7 14.60 16.57 -1.73
N LEU A 8 14.75 15.72 -0.72
CA LEU A 8 13.66 14.85 -0.24
C LEU A 8 12.44 15.67 0.20
N ARG A 9 12.64 16.78 0.91
CA ARG A 9 11.54 17.67 1.32
C ARG A 9 10.79 18.25 0.13
N VAL A 10 11.50 18.67 -0.91
CA VAL A 10 10.87 19.23 -2.12
C VAL A 10 10.07 18.16 -2.86
N GLU A 11 10.64 16.95 -3.03
CA GLU A 11 9.93 15.83 -3.69
C GLU A 11 8.72 15.38 -2.88
N ALA A 12 8.84 15.25 -1.55
CA ALA A 12 7.73 14.88 -0.68
C ALA A 12 6.64 15.97 -0.68
N ALA A 13 7.00 17.25 -0.64
CA ALA A 13 6.04 18.35 -0.72
C ALA A 13 5.32 18.37 -2.09
N ARG A 14 6.06 18.17 -3.19
CA ARG A 14 5.47 18.04 -4.54
C ARG A 14 4.49 16.88 -4.60
N ALA A 15 4.84 15.73 -4.02
CA ALA A 15 3.99 14.55 -3.99
C ALA A 15 2.74 14.73 -3.10
N LEU A 16 2.86 15.37 -1.93
CA LEU A 16 1.74 15.63 -1.03
C LEU A 16 0.76 16.69 -1.55
N THR A 17 1.28 17.71 -2.25
CA THR A 17 0.47 18.78 -2.85
C THR A 17 -0.13 18.38 -4.20
N ALA A 18 0.32 17.26 -4.79
CA ALA A 18 -0.21 16.77 -6.04
C ALA A 18 -1.69 16.37 -5.88
N ARG A 19 -2.49 16.62 -6.92
CA ARG A 19 -3.91 16.21 -6.97
C ARG A 19 -4.08 14.68 -6.81
N THR A 20 -3.05 13.91 -7.14
CA THR A 20 -3.04 12.45 -7.01
C THR A 20 -3.08 11.97 -5.56
N PHE A 21 -2.58 12.76 -4.60
CA PHE A 21 -2.59 12.39 -3.18
C PHE A 21 -4.01 12.30 -2.58
N PRO A 22 -4.83 13.36 -2.58
CA PRO A 22 -6.20 13.27 -2.07
C PRO A 22 -7.07 12.33 -2.92
N LEU A 23 -6.80 12.20 -4.22
CA LEU A 23 -7.48 11.22 -5.08
C LEU A 23 -7.18 9.78 -4.63
N CYS A 24 -5.92 9.44 -4.33
CA CYS A 24 -5.55 8.12 -3.83
C CYS A 24 -6.22 7.81 -2.48
N ALA A 25 -6.21 8.77 -1.55
CA ALA A 25 -6.86 8.61 -0.25
C ALA A 25 -8.38 8.42 -0.40
N GLY A 26 -9.03 9.25 -1.24
CA GLY A 26 -10.46 9.17 -1.52
C GLY A 26 -10.86 7.88 -2.24
N LEU A 27 -10.10 7.46 -3.24
CA LEU A 27 -10.34 6.19 -3.95
C LEU A 27 -10.15 4.99 -3.01
N THR A 28 -9.15 5.02 -2.14
CA THR A 28 -8.96 3.97 -1.13
C THR A 28 -10.18 3.89 -0.22
N ALA A 29 -10.64 5.02 0.33
CA ALA A 29 -11.83 5.04 1.17
C ALA A 29 -13.08 4.55 0.43
N LEU A 30 -13.27 4.98 -0.82
CA LEU A 30 -14.38 4.57 -1.67
C LEU A 30 -14.35 3.07 -1.97
N LEU A 31 -13.18 2.49 -2.28
CA LEU A 31 -13.04 1.05 -2.52
C LEU A 31 -13.48 0.24 -1.29
N TYR A 32 -13.03 0.63 -0.09
CA TYR A 32 -13.43 -0.06 1.14
C TYR A 32 -14.93 0.13 1.45
N LEU A 33 -15.49 1.32 1.22
CA LEU A 33 -16.93 1.57 1.37
C LEU A 33 -17.76 0.71 0.40
N LEU A 34 -17.42 0.70 -0.89
CA LEU A 34 -18.12 -0.11 -1.90
C LEU A 34 -18.02 -1.61 -1.59
N SER A 35 -16.85 -2.06 -1.14
CA SER A 35 -16.64 -3.44 -0.70
C SER A 35 -17.55 -3.79 0.47
N THR A 36 -17.66 -2.89 1.44
CA THR A 36 -18.54 -3.07 2.61
C THR A 36 -20.01 -3.09 2.21
N LEU A 37 -20.44 -2.18 1.33
CA LEU A 37 -21.83 -2.13 0.85
C LEU A 37 -22.23 -3.43 0.15
N ASN A 38 -21.32 -4.03 -0.63
CA ASN A 38 -21.55 -5.33 -1.24
C ASN A 38 -21.79 -6.43 -0.19
N GLU A 39 -20.98 -6.46 0.87
CA GLU A 39 -21.14 -7.42 1.98
C GLU A 39 -22.44 -7.19 2.78
N MET A 40 -22.81 -5.93 3.01
CA MET A 40 -24.04 -5.57 3.73
C MET A 40 -25.30 -5.96 2.96
N GLN A 41 -25.27 -5.91 1.62
CA GLN A 41 -26.37 -6.39 0.79
C GLN A 41 -26.56 -7.91 0.88
N LEU A 42 -25.47 -8.66 1.08
CA LEU A 42 -25.50 -10.12 1.13
C LEU A 42 -25.95 -10.66 2.50
N ASN A 43 -25.55 -10.02 3.61
CA ASN A 43 -25.69 -10.61 4.95
C ASN A 43 -26.86 -10.08 5.80
N SER A 44 -27.74 -9.23 5.25
CA SER A 44 -28.81 -8.52 5.98
C SER A 44 -28.28 -7.58 7.07
N TRP A 45 -28.80 -6.36 7.11
CA TRP A 45 -28.27 -5.17 7.79
C TRP A 45 -28.16 -5.20 9.32
N THR A 46 -28.30 -6.36 9.97
CA THR A 46 -28.81 -6.38 11.34
C THR A 46 -27.79 -6.55 12.46
N ASN A 47 -26.59 -7.12 12.29
CA ASN A 47 -25.60 -7.20 13.39
C ASN A 47 -24.16 -7.29 12.87
N GLY A 48 -23.51 -6.15 12.62
CA GLY A 48 -22.10 -6.12 12.21
C GLY A 48 -21.34 -4.99 12.88
N SER A 49 -20.17 -5.29 13.44
CA SER A 49 -19.25 -4.30 14.00
C SER A 49 -18.29 -3.75 12.93
N VAL A 50 -17.67 -2.60 13.20
CA VAL A 50 -16.64 -2.03 12.30
C VAL A 50 -15.49 -3.01 12.08
N ALA A 51 -15.04 -3.69 13.15
CA ALA A 51 -13.99 -4.70 13.06
C ALA A 51 -14.41 -5.91 12.20
N TYR A 52 -15.68 -6.31 12.27
CA TYR A 52 -16.22 -7.36 11.41
C TYR A 52 -16.19 -6.96 9.94
N TYR A 53 -16.78 -5.82 9.58
CA TYR A 53 -16.82 -5.37 8.19
C TYR A 53 -15.42 -5.17 7.62
N PHE A 54 -14.52 -4.58 8.40
CA PHE A 54 -13.14 -4.42 7.97
C PHE A 54 -12.45 -5.77 7.74
N GLY A 55 -12.64 -6.75 8.64
CA GLY A 55 -12.08 -8.10 8.48
C GLY A 55 -12.66 -8.87 7.29
N VAL A 56 -13.96 -8.79 7.05
CA VAL A 56 -14.60 -9.48 5.92
C VAL A 56 -14.15 -8.88 4.59
N VAL A 57 -14.15 -7.56 4.50
CA VAL A 57 -13.67 -6.83 3.32
C VAL A 57 -12.22 -7.19 3.02
N ASP A 58 -11.39 -7.37 4.06
CA ASP A 58 -9.99 -7.75 3.90
C ASP A 58 -9.79 -9.16 3.34
N ASN A 59 -10.56 -10.14 3.82
CA ASN A 59 -10.29 -11.55 3.57
C ASN A 59 -11.09 -12.14 2.39
N PHE A 60 -12.25 -11.57 2.07
CA PHE A 60 -13.21 -12.22 1.16
C PHE A 60 -13.54 -11.39 -0.08
N ASN A 61 -13.06 -10.14 -0.18
CA ASN A 61 -13.49 -9.25 -1.24
C ASN A 61 -12.46 -9.10 -2.38
N SER A 62 -12.81 -9.62 -3.56
CA SER A 62 -11.99 -9.51 -4.78
C SER A 62 -11.76 -8.07 -5.27
N LEU A 63 -12.56 -7.10 -4.80
CA LEU A 63 -12.44 -5.70 -5.20
C LEU A 63 -11.20 -5.04 -4.57
N LEU A 64 -10.72 -5.54 -3.43
CA LEU A 64 -9.47 -5.08 -2.82
C LEU A 64 -8.22 -5.48 -3.59
N ASP A 65 -8.30 -6.42 -4.54
CA ASP A 65 -7.20 -6.72 -5.45
C ASP A 65 -6.81 -5.52 -6.33
N VAL A 66 -7.67 -4.50 -6.42
CA VAL A 66 -7.42 -3.24 -7.14
C VAL A 66 -6.62 -2.24 -6.29
N LEU A 67 -6.46 -2.46 -4.98
CA LEU A 67 -5.72 -1.57 -4.08
C LEU A 67 -4.29 -1.25 -4.56
N PRO A 68 -3.49 -2.22 -5.08
CA PRO A 68 -2.17 -1.94 -5.67
C PRO A 68 -2.19 -0.90 -6.81
N VAL A 69 -3.26 -0.88 -7.61
CA VAL A 69 -3.45 0.08 -8.71
C VAL A 69 -3.69 1.48 -8.17
N VAL A 70 -4.57 1.60 -7.17
CA VAL A 70 -4.85 2.88 -6.51
C VAL A 70 -3.59 3.42 -5.82
N ALA A 71 -2.84 2.55 -5.14
CA ALA A 71 -1.58 2.92 -4.52
C ALA A 71 -0.54 3.42 -5.55
N ALA A 72 -0.41 2.76 -6.70
CA ALA A 72 0.48 3.22 -7.76
C ALA A 72 0.11 4.59 -8.33
N LEU A 73 -1.18 4.92 -8.39
CA LEU A 73 -1.68 6.19 -8.91
C LEU A 73 -1.16 7.40 -8.12
N CYS A 74 -0.85 7.23 -6.84
CA CYS A 74 -0.40 8.31 -5.97
C CYS A 74 0.90 8.97 -6.48
N CYS A 75 1.95 8.17 -6.67
CA CYS A 75 3.31 8.69 -6.92
C CYS A 75 4.11 7.93 -7.99
N ALA A 76 3.66 6.76 -8.48
CA ALA A 76 4.46 5.95 -9.40
C ALA A 76 4.60 6.61 -10.78
N THR A 77 3.66 7.45 -11.18
CA THR A 77 3.66 8.18 -12.46
C THR A 77 4.62 9.37 -12.49
N SER A 78 5.20 9.76 -11.35
CA SER A 78 6.10 10.92 -11.24
C SER A 78 7.37 10.80 -12.09
N PHE A 79 7.88 9.57 -12.28
CA PHE A 79 9.00 9.34 -13.20
C PHE A 79 8.57 9.47 -14.67
N CYS A 80 7.38 8.97 -15.02
CA CYS A 80 6.85 9.11 -16.38
C CYS A 80 6.65 10.57 -16.78
N SER A 81 6.10 11.40 -15.89
CA SER A 81 5.92 12.83 -16.14
C SER A 81 7.26 13.53 -16.34
N ASP A 82 8.21 13.29 -15.44
CA ASP A 82 9.51 13.95 -15.52
C ASP A 82 10.31 13.50 -16.75
N TRP A 83 10.17 12.23 -17.16
CA TRP A 83 10.79 11.70 -18.37
C TRP A 83 10.20 12.36 -19.63
N ARG A 84 8.87 12.44 -19.72
CA ARG A 84 8.15 13.04 -20.84
C ARG A 84 8.46 14.53 -20.99
N GLU A 85 8.56 15.26 -19.88
CA GLU A 85 8.86 16.69 -19.86
C GLU A 85 10.37 17.00 -19.92
N ARG A 86 11.23 15.98 -20.00
CA ARG A 86 12.71 16.09 -19.92
C ARG A 86 13.22 16.77 -18.65
N TYR A 87 12.38 16.88 -17.62
CA TYR A 87 12.72 17.50 -16.35
C TYR A 87 13.81 16.73 -15.60
N VAL A 88 13.94 15.41 -15.87
CA VAL A 88 14.98 14.55 -15.30
C VAL A 88 16.39 15.12 -15.55
N HIS A 89 16.69 15.63 -16.74
CA HIS A 89 18.02 16.19 -17.04
C HIS A 89 18.31 17.46 -16.23
N ALA A 90 17.31 18.34 -16.06
CA ALA A 90 17.45 19.55 -15.26
C ALA A 90 17.70 19.24 -13.78
N ILE A 91 17.11 18.15 -13.26
CA ILE A 91 17.37 17.67 -11.90
C ILE A 91 18.80 17.10 -11.77
N LEU A 92 19.24 16.30 -12.73
CA LEU A 92 20.54 15.61 -12.68
C LEU A 92 21.74 16.56 -12.79
N VAL A 93 21.58 17.77 -13.35
CA VAL A 93 22.61 18.82 -13.29
C VAL A 93 22.88 19.26 -11.84
N ARG A 94 21.87 19.18 -10.96
CA ARG A 94 21.93 19.69 -9.58
C ARG A 94 22.11 18.60 -8.53
N THR A 95 21.94 17.33 -8.90
CA THR A 95 22.02 16.20 -7.97
C THR A 95 22.58 14.96 -8.64
N THR A 96 23.11 14.02 -7.85
CA THR A 96 23.59 12.74 -8.41
C THR A 96 22.43 11.78 -8.65
N GLU A 97 22.55 10.93 -9.67
CA GLU A 97 21.57 9.89 -10.02
C GLU A 97 21.14 9.05 -8.80
N GLY A 98 22.10 8.67 -7.95
CA GLY A 98 21.83 7.88 -6.76
C GLY A 98 20.96 8.62 -5.73
N ARG A 99 21.19 9.93 -5.54
CA ARG A 99 20.39 10.75 -4.63
C ARG A 99 18.99 11.00 -5.18
N TYR A 100 18.89 11.22 -6.49
CA TYR A 100 17.61 11.32 -7.19
C TYR A 100 16.75 10.07 -6.98
N CYS A 101 17.28 8.88 -7.29
CA CYS A 101 16.55 7.62 -7.12
C CYS A 101 16.16 7.39 -5.66
N ALA A 102 17.08 7.59 -4.71
CA ALA A 102 16.81 7.33 -3.29
C ALA A 102 15.71 8.25 -2.73
N CYS A 103 15.77 9.55 -3.04
CA CYS A 103 14.75 10.50 -2.56
C CYS A 103 13.39 10.23 -3.20
N ARG A 104 13.36 9.83 -4.48
CA ARG A 104 12.13 9.48 -5.17
C ARG A 104 11.50 8.20 -4.63
N LEU A 105 12.31 7.17 -4.38
CA LEU A 105 11.83 5.93 -3.76
C LEU A 105 11.24 6.19 -2.37
N ALA A 106 11.95 6.95 -1.54
CA ALA A 106 11.46 7.32 -0.21
C ALA A 106 10.16 8.13 -0.28
N ALA A 107 10.11 9.16 -1.12
CA ALA A 107 8.90 9.97 -1.29
C ALA A 107 7.73 9.12 -1.80
N CYS A 108 7.95 8.27 -2.81
CA CYS A 108 6.93 7.40 -3.37
C CYS A 108 6.37 6.43 -2.33
N PHE A 109 7.23 5.78 -1.55
CA PHE A 109 6.79 4.86 -0.50
C PHE A 109 6.00 5.57 0.61
N PHE A 110 6.59 6.58 1.24
CA PHE A 110 5.98 7.22 2.41
C PHE A 110 4.72 8.02 2.07
N VAL A 111 4.70 8.72 0.94
CA VAL A 111 3.52 9.49 0.53
C VAL A 111 2.38 8.56 0.12
N THR A 112 2.67 7.45 -0.58
CA THR A 112 1.63 6.47 -0.92
C THR A 112 1.11 5.76 0.33
N ALA A 113 2.00 5.29 1.21
CA ALA A 113 1.61 4.64 2.45
C ALA A 113 0.74 5.57 3.31
N LEU A 114 1.11 6.86 3.40
CA LEU A 114 0.31 7.86 4.10
C LEU A 114 -1.06 8.07 3.44
N ALA A 115 -1.13 8.13 2.10
CA ALA A 115 -2.39 8.29 1.37
C ALA A 115 -3.34 7.11 1.62
N VAL A 116 -2.83 5.87 1.54
CA VAL A 116 -3.59 4.65 1.80
C VAL A 116 -4.04 4.59 3.26
N PHE A 117 -3.13 4.89 4.20
CA PHE A 117 -3.46 4.94 5.63
C PHE A 117 -4.58 5.93 5.94
N LEU A 118 -4.48 7.16 5.41
CA LEU A 118 -5.53 8.18 5.59
C LEU A 118 -6.85 7.76 4.94
N GLY A 119 -6.80 7.10 3.78
CA GLY A 119 -8.00 6.56 3.11
C GLY A 119 -8.71 5.49 3.96
N ILE A 120 -7.95 4.57 4.55
CA ILE A 120 -8.49 3.55 5.46
C ILE A 120 -9.02 4.19 6.74
N CYS A 121 -8.31 5.15 7.34
CA CYS A 121 -8.78 5.88 8.51
C CYS A 121 -10.08 6.65 8.24
N LEU A 122 -10.22 7.25 7.05
CA LEU A 122 -11.44 7.92 6.63
C LEU A 122 -12.61 6.93 6.52
N TYR A 123 -12.37 5.76 5.93
CA TYR A 123 -13.33 4.66 5.88
C TYR A 123 -13.76 4.20 7.28
N LEU A 124 -12.80 3.96 8.18
CA LEU A 124 -13.08 3.52 9.54
C LEU A 124 -13.87 4.57 10.32
N ALA A 125 -13.52 5.84 10.17
CA ALA A 125 -14.26 6.95 10.79
C ALA A 125 -15.69 7.06 10.25
N ALA A 126 -15.89 6.84 8.95
CA ALA A 126 -17.22 6.82 8.35
C ALA A 126 -18.07 5.67 8.90
N LEU A 127 -17.52 4.45 9.02
CA LEU A 127 -18.24 3.31 9.59
C LEU A 127 -18.52 3.48 11.08
N ALA A 128 -17.57 4.01 11.85
CA ALA A 128 -17.72 4.25 13.29
C ALA A 128 -18.84 5.24 13.63
N ALA A 129 -19.29 6.06 12.67
CA ALA A 129 -20.45 6.93 12.85
C ALA A 129 -21.79 6.16 12.84
N PHE A 130 -21.82 4.96 12.25
CA PHE A 130 -23.05 4.17 12.08
C PHE A 130 -23.06 2.85 12.88
N TYR A 131 -21.88 2.28 13.17
CA TYR A 131 -21.74 0.97 13.80
C TYR A 131 -20.80 1.00 15.01
N PRO A 132 -21.03 0.14 16.03
CA PRO A 132 -20.10 -0.02 17.14
C PRO A 132 -18.75 -0.60 16.68
N LEU A 133 -17.66 -0.24 17.36
CA LEU A 133 -16.31 -0.65 16.96
C LEU A 133 -16.10 -2.17 17.08
N ILE A 134 -16.60 -2.79 18.15
CA ILE A 134 -16.58 -4.23 18.42
C ILE A 134 -17.97 -4.64 18.93
N GLU A 135 -18.39 -5.85 18.60
CA GLU A 135 -19.53 -6.53 19.22
C GLU A 135 -19.00 -7.74 20.02
N GLU A 136 -19.47 -7.93 21.26
CA GLU A 136 -19.00 -8.98 22.19
C GLU A 136 -19.31 -10.42 21.71
N SER A 137 -20.24 -10.58 20.77
CA SER A 137 -20.78 -11.86 20.30
C SER A 137 -20.03 -12.47 19.10
N GLY A 138 -19.00 -11.80 18.57
CA GLY A 138 -18.38 -12.16 17.29
C GLY A 138 -17.35 -13.29 17.38
N GLY A 139 -17.71 -14.51 16.98
CA GLY A 139 -16.84 -15.69 16.84
C GLY A 139 -15.71 -15.59 15.77
N TYR A 140 -15.31 -14.38 15.38
CA TYR A 140 -14.32 -14.08 14.34
C TYR A 140 -13.02 -13.46 14.92
N LEU A 141 -12.87 -13.56 16.24
CA LEU A 141 -11.69 -13.23 17.05
C LEU A 141 -10.52 -14.21 16.86
N THR A 142 -10.47 -15.01 15.80
CA THR A 142 -9.55 -16.15 15.66
C THR A 142 -8.38 -15.90 14.70
N TRP A 143 -8.15 -14.66 14.27
CA TRP A 143 -7.06 -14.30 13.37
C TRP A 143 -6.09 -13.32 14.03
N ALA A 144 -4.92 -13.12 13.42
CA ALA A 144 -3.82 -12.37 14.00
C ALA A 144 -4.32 -11.05 14.63
N TYR A 145 -3.71 -10.67 15.76
CA TYR A 145 -4.09 -9.51 16.57
C TYR A 145 -5.35 -9.70 17.43
N ALA A 146 -5.86 -10.92 17.56
CA ALA A 146 -6.95 -11.29 18.48
C ALA A 146 -6.69 -10.83 19.92
N ASP A 147 -5.44 -10.96 20.38
CA ASP A 147 -4.98 -10.50 21.69
C ASP A 147 -5.30 -9.03 22.00
N LEU A 148 -5.26 -8.15 20.98
CA LEU A 148 -5.54 -6.71 21.15
C LEU A 148 -7.02 -6.43 21.31
N VAL A 149 -7.87 -7.26 20.71
CA VAL A 149 -9.32 -7.17 20.84
C VAL A 149 -9.76 -7.72 22.20
N LEU A 150 -9.14 -8.83 22.64
CA LEU A 150 -9.30 -9.40 23.99
C LEU A 150 -8.80 -8.45 25.09
N GLY A 151 -7.76 -7.66 24.81
CA GLY A 151 -7.24 -6.62 25.71
C GLY A 151 -8.06 -5.31 25.73
N GLU A 152 -9.29 -5.31 25.20
CA GLU A 152 -10.21 -4.15 25.14
C GLU A 152 -9.65 -2.91 24.41
N GLN A 153 -8.78 -3.10 23.41
CA GLN A 153 -8.17 -2.00 22.65
C GLN A 153 -8.53 -2.01 21.15
N PRO A 154 -9.82 -1.85 20.78
CA PRO A 154 -10.32 -1.90 19.38
C PRO A 154 -9.57 -1.00 18.42
N VAL A 155 -9.32 0.24 18.86
CA VAL A 155 -8.73 1.27 18.00
C VAL A 155 -7.31 0.88 17.60
N ARG A 156 -6.54 0.28 18.52
CA ARG A 156 -5.17 -0.15 18.23
C ARG A 156 -5.14 -1.32 17.25
N TYR A 157 -6.07 -2.27 17.38
CA TYR A 157 -6.24 -3.36 16.43
C TYR A 157 -6.48 -2.83 15.01
N LEU A 158 -7.45 -1.94 14.83
CA LEU A 158 -7.79 -1.34 13.53
C LEU A 158 -6.61 -0.55 12.93
N LEU A 159 -5.91 0.23 13.75
CA LEU A 159 -4.73 0.99 13.31
C LEU A 159 -3.56 0.08 12.89
N CYS A 160 -3.36 -1.05 13.56
CA CYS A 160 -2.33 -2.01 13.17
C CYS A 160 -2.61 -2.57 11.78
N LYS A 161 -3.85 -3.03 11.53
CA LYS A 161 -4.22 -3.53 10.21
C LYS A 161 -4.17 -2.45 9.12
N ALA A 162 -4.64 -1.23 9.42
CA ALA A 162 -4.50 -0.10 8.50
C ALA A 162 -3.03 0.19 8.14
N THR A 163 -2.12 0.03 9.10
CA THR A 163 -0.68 0.21 8.89
C THR A 163 -0.11 -0.87 7.97
N ILE A 164 -0.51 -2.13 8.14
CA ILE A 164 -0.09 -3.25 7.28
C ILE A 164 -0.50 -2.97 5.82
N LYS A 165 -1.75 -2.58 5.60
CA LYS A 165 -2.25 -2.24 4.25
C LYS A 165 -1.60 -0.98 3.67
N ALA A 166 -1.28 0.01 4.50
CA ALA A 166 -0.53 1.18 4.07
C ALA A 166 0.88 0.81 3.58
N VAL A 167 1.60 -0.03 4.33
CA VAL A 167 2.94 -0.51 3.94
C VAL A 167 2.88 -1.39 2.69
N PHE A 168 1.86 -2.25 2.58
CA PHE A 168 1.59 -3.06 1.38
C PHE A 168 1.37 -2.17 0.14
N GLY A 169 0.55 -1.12 0.26
CA GLY A 169 0.35 -0.14 -0.81
C GLY A 169 1.63 0.60 -1.19
N GLY A 170 2.44 1.00 -0.20
CA GLY A 170 3.75 1.61 -0.42
C GLY A 170 4.73 0.69 -1.16
N MET A 171 4.73 -0.61 -0.85
CA MET A 171 5.53 -1.60 -1.58
C MET A 171 5.12 -1.68 -3.05
N TRP A 172 3.81 -1.80 -3.33
CA TRP A 172 3.30 -1.88 -4.69
C TRP A 172 3.52 -0.61 -5.51
N SER A 173 3.54 0.56 -4.87
CA SER A 173 3.87 1.80 -5.58
C SER A 173 5.35 1.88 -5.98
N ILE A 174 6.27 1.31 -5.20
CA ILE A 174 7.66 1.15 -5.63
C ILE A 174 7.77 0.16 -6.79
N VAL A 175 7.03 -0.95 -6.76
CA VAL A 175 7.00 -1.91 -7.89
C VAL A 175 6.51 -1.22 -9.16
N ALA A 176 5.42 -0.45 -9.08
CA ALA A 176 4.94 0.36 -10.20
C ALA A 176 6.00 1.36 -10.68
N LEU A 177 6.67 2.05 -9.75
CA LEU A 177 7.74 2.98 -10.07
C LEU A 177 8.90 2.27 -10.78
N ALA A 178 9.24 1.04 -10.42
CA ALA A 178 10.21 0.21 -11.14
C ALA A 178 9.77 -0.05 -12.59
N CYS A 179 8.50 -0.40 -12.80
CA CYS A 179 7.93 -0.60 -14.14
C CYS A 179 7.97 0.67 -14.99
N SER A 180 7.78 1.85 -14.38
CA SER A 180 7.89 3.14 -15.07
C SER A 180 9.26 3.40 -15.71
N ALA A 181 10.32 2.80 -15.14
CA ALA A 181 11.68 2.87 -15.70
C ALA A 181 11.88 1.94 -16.91
N ILE A 182 11.04 0.91 -17.07
CA ILE A 182 11.06 -0.01 -18.22
C ILE A 182 10.21 0.55 -19.37
N VAL A 183 9.02 1.06 -19.06
CA VAL A 183 8.11 1.67 -20.03
C VAL A 183 7.58 2.96 -19.42
N PRO A 184 8.04 4.15 -19.88
CA PRO A 184 7.65 5.45 -19.31
C PRO A 184 6.25 5.87 -19.81
N ASP A 185 5.29 4.97 -19.68
CA ASP A 185 3.89 5.20 -19.95
C ASP A 185 3.10 5.16 -18.63
N MET A 186 2.25 6.16 -18.41
CA MET A 186 1.50 6.31 -17.17
C MET A 186 0.47 5.19 -16.98
N LEU A 187 -0.20 4.76 -18.04
CA LEU A 187 -1.25 3.72 -17.96
C LEU A 187 -0.62 2.36 -17.65
N ILE A 188 0.47 2.03 -18.35
CA ILE A 188 1.19 0.77 -18.13
C ILE A 188 1.77 0.74 -16.71
N THR A 189 2.32 1.87 -16.24
CA THR A 189 2.86 2.00 -14.88
C THR A 189 1.79 1.72 -13.82
N VAL A 190 0.59 2.31 -13.97
CA VAL A 190 -0.50 2.16 -12.99
C VAL A 190 -1.16 0.77 -13.06
N ALA A 191 -1.25 0.15 -14.24
CA ALA A 191 -1.82 -1.19 -14.40
C ALA A 191 -0.86 -2.33 -13.99
N SER A 192 0.46 -2.10 -14.06
CA SER A 192 1.48 -3.12 -13.80
C SER A 192 1.38 -3.84 -12.44
N PRO A 193 1.04 -3.19 -11.31
CA PRO A 193 0.95 -3.86 -10.01
C PRO A 193 -0.15 -4.90 -9.97
N LEU A 194 -1.28 -4.68 -10.66
CA LEU A 194 -2.37 -5.64 -10.70
C LEU A 194 -1.93 -6.94 -11.34
N PHE A 195 -1.27 -6.84 -12.50
CA PHE A 195 -0.77 -8.01 -13.21
C PHE A 195 0.30 -8.74 -12.39
N LEU A 196 1.25 -8.00 -11.82
CA LEU A 196 2.33 -8.57 -11.02
C LEU A 196 1.82 -9.21 -9.71
N ALA A 197 0.81 -8.62 -9.05
CA ALA A 197 0.18 -9.20 -7.87
C ALA A 197 -0.52 -10.53 -8.19
N ARG A 198 -1.23 -10.60 -9.33
CA ARG A 198 -1.87 -11.85 -9.76
C ARG A 198 -0.85 -12.91 -10.17
N VAL A 199 0.25 -12.52 -10.82
CA VAL A 199 1.35 -13.44 -11.15
C VAL A 199 2.05 -13.95 -9.89
N GLU A 200 2.31 -13.09 -8.90
CA GLU A 200 2.90 -13.50 -7.61
C GLU A 200 2.00 -14.50 -6.89
N SER A 201 0.69 -14.22 -6.80
CA SER A 201 -0.28 -15.15 -6.21
C SER A 201 -0.32 -16.50 -6.95
N ALA A 202 -0.34 -16.48 -8.28
CA ALA A 202 -0.35 -17.70 -9.09
C ALA A 202 0.94 -18.53 -8.93
N LEU A 203 2.11 -17.86 -8.91
CA LEU A 203 3.40 -18.52 -8.68
C LEU A 203 3.51 -19.07 -7.26
N GLY A 204 3.03 -18.33 -6.26
CA GLY A 204 3.00 -18.78 -4.87
C GLY A 204 2.13 -20.02 -4.67
N ASN A 205 1.04 -20.14 -5.44
CA ASN A 205 0.20 -21.34 -5.48
C ASN A 205 0.90 -22.51 -6.19
N LEU A 206 1.53 -22.27 -7.34
CA LEU A 206 2.23 -23.30 -8.09
C LEU A 206 3.44 -23.89 -7.35
N LEU A 207 4.23 -23.01 -6.71
CA LEU A 207 5.47 -23.38 -6.01
C LEU A 207 5.23 -23.84 -4.57
N HIS A 208 3.98 -23.91 -4.10
CA HIS A 208 3.61 -24.28 -2.73
C HIS A 208 4.41 -23.49 -1.68
N VAL A 209 4.56 -22.18 -1.90
CA VAL A 209 5.28 -21.29 -0.99
C VAL A 209 4.56 -21.27 0.37
N PRO A 210 5.29 -21.35 1.51
CA PRO A 210 4.68 -21.30 2.83
C PRO A 210 3.81 -20.06 3.02
N ASP A 211 2.67 -20.21 3.69
CA ASP A 211 1.71 -19.11 3.86
C ASP A 211 2.34 -17.89 4.54
N ALA A 212 3.32 -18.11 5.43
CA ALA A 212 4.13 -17.07 6.09
C ALA A 212 4.92 -16.14 5.13
N LEU A 213 5.08 -16.49 3.85
CA LEU A 213 5.79 -15.68 2.86
C LEU A 213 4.87 -15.10 1.78
N ARG A 214 3.59 -15.48 1.77
CA ARG A 214 2.64 -15.09 0.73
C ARG A 214 2.10 -13.70 0.99
N LEU A 215 2.28 -12.79 0.02
CA LEU A 215 1.97 -11.37 0.20
C LEU A 215 0.48 -11.12 0.50
N GLY A 216 -0.43 -11.91 -0.11
CA GLY A 216 -1.87 -11.81 0.13
C GLY A 216 -2.24 -12.09 1.58
N TYR A 217 -1.90 -13.28 2.09
CA TYR A 217 -2.17 -13.70 3.47
C TYR A 217 -1.55 -12.78 4.53
N LEU A 218 -0.35 -12.23 4.26
CA LEU A 218 0.26 -11.23 5.13
C LEU A 218 -0.52 -9.91 5.11
N SER A 219 -1.00 -9.49 3.94
CA SER A 219 -1.77 -8.26 3.81
C SER A 219 -3.12 -8.37 4.54
N ASP A 220 -3.74 -9.54 4.51
CA ASP A 220 -5.05 -9.81 5.11
C ASP A 220 -4.95 -10.11 6.62
N SER A 221 -3.72 -10.07 7.16
CA SER A 221 -3.40 -10.29 8.57
C SER A 221 -3.86 -11.67 9.07
N MET A 222 -3.69 -12.71 8.25
CA MET A 222 -4.11 -14.08 8.59
C MET A 222 -3.04 -14.88 9.35
N ILE A 223 -1.83 -14.33 9.50
CA ILE A 223 -0.69 -15.05 10.09
C ILE A 223 -0.35 -14.46 11.46
N GLU A 224 -0.48 -15.30 12.48
CA GLU A 224 -0.18 -14.95 13.86
C GLU A 224 1.16 -15.59 14.29
N LEU A 225 2.13 -14.73 14.61
CA LEU A 225 3.43 -15.13 15.14
C LEU A 225 3.51 -14.77 16.62
N GLY A 226 2.87 -15.57 17.48
CA GLY A 226 3.01 -15.55 18.93
C GLY A 226 2.51 -14.29 19.64
N SER A 227 3.07 -13.12 19.34
CA SER A 227 2.60 -11.82 19.81
C SER A 227 2.17 -10.92 18.65
N TRP A 228 1.25 -10.00 18.93
CA TRP A 228 0.80 -9.00 17.97
C TRP A 228 1.96 -8.12 17.42
N GLN A 229 2.96 -7.83 18.26
CA GLN A 229 4.13 -7.02 17.87
C GLN A 229 5.02 -7.77 16.88
N ALA A 230 5.28 -9.05 17.14
CA ALA A 230 6.09 -9.90 16.26
C ALA A 230 5.41 -10.09 14.91
N SER A 231 4.09 -10.28 14.90
CA SER A 231 3.29 -10.39 13.67
C SER A 231 3.35 -9.09 12.83
N LEU A 232 3.22 -7.92 13.47
CA LEU A 232 3.33 -6.62 12.80
C LEU A 232 4.73 -6.37 12.22
N LEU A 233 5.76 -6.67 13.01
CA LEU A 233 7.15 -6.52 12.58
C LEU A 233 7.48 -7.46 11.42
N HIS A 234 6.95 -8.69 11.44
CA HIS A 234 7.13 -9.64 10.35
C HIS A 234 6.49 -9.14 9.07
N ALA A 235 5.22 -8.73 9.12
CA ALA A 235 4.50 -8.23 7.95
C ALA A 235 5.16 -6.98 7.35
N CYS A 236 5.40 -5.96 8.18
CA CYS A 236 6.06 -4.74 7.76
C CYS A 236 7.49 -4.98 7.26
N GLY A 237 8.25 -5.83 7.94
CA GLY A 237 9.63 -6.16 7.58
C GLY A 237 9.72 -6.83 6.22
N LEU A 238 8.81 -7.76 5.93
CA LEU A 238 8.75 -8.47 4.66
C LEU A 238 8.35 -7.53 3.51
N PHE A 239 7.33 -6.69 3.68
CA PHE A 239 6.96 -5.69 2.67
C PHE A 239 8.07 -4.65 2.44
N LEU A 240 8.79 -4.22 3.48
CA LEU A 240 9.95 -3.35 3.34
C LEU A 240 11.10 -4.03 2.59
N LEU A 241 11.31 -5.34 2.79
CA LEU A 241 12.29 -6.12 2.06
C LEU A 241 11.96 -6.15 0.56
N TYR A 242 10.71 -6.48 0.19
CA TYR A 242 10.26 -6.46 -1.21
C TYR A 242 10.34 -5.06 -1.81
N ALA A 243 9.95 -4.02 -1.05
CA ALA A 243 10.11 -2.63 -1.46
C ALA A 243 11.58 -2.26 -1.73
N ALA A 244 12.52 -2.73 -0.90
CA ALA A 244 13.94 -2.50 -1.10
C ALA A 244 14.48 -3.23 -2.34
N LEU A 245 14.04 -4.47 -2.60
CA LEU A 245 14.40 -5.22 -3.81
C LEU A 245 13.87 -4.53 -5.07
N ALA A 246 12.60 -4.12 -5.08
CA ALA A 246 11.99 -3.38 -6.18
C ALA A 246 12.67 -2.01 -6.37
N GLY A 247 13.04 -1.33 -5.28
CA GLY A 247 13.77 -0.06 -5.32
C GLY A 247 15.20 -0.21 -5.88
N ALA A 248 15.88 -1.31 -5.56
CA ALA A 248 17.17 -1.64 -6.15
C ALA A 248 17.04 -1.89 -7.67
N ALA A 249 16.01 -2.64 -8.09
CA ALA A 249 15.70 -2.85 -9.50
C ALA A 249 15.42 -1.51 -10.22
N TYR A 250 14.58 -0.65 -9.65
CA TYR A 250 14.31 0.69 -10.19
C TYR A 250 15.60 1.49 -10.38
N ARG A 251 16.50 1.50 -9.38
CA ARG A 251 17.77 2.22 -9.46
C ARG A 251 18.65 1.73 -10.60
N LEU A 252 18.70 0.42 -10.85
CA LEU A 252 19.46 -0.16 -11.96
C LEU A 252 18.84 0.19 -13.31
N LEU A 253 17.50 0.11 -13.41
CA LEU A 253 16.76 0.39 -14.63
C LEU A 253 16.86 1.87 -15.05
N VAL A 254 16.71 2.80 -14.10
CA VAL A 254 16.85 4.24 -14.35
C VAL A 254 18.26 4.58 -14.82
N LYS A 255 19.30 4.04 -14.17
CA LYS A 255 20.69 4.26 -14.58
C LYS A 255 20.95 3.79 -16.00
N ARG A 256 20.43 2.61 -16.36
CA ARG A 256 20.55 2.08 -17.72
C ARG A 256 19.88 3.01 -18.72
N ARG A 257 18.67 3.50 -18.41
CA ARG A 257 17.93 4.39 -19.29
C ARG A 257 18.61 5.74 -19.47
N LEU A 258 19.11 6.35 -18.39
CA LEU A 258 19.81 7.64 -18.44
C LEU A 258 21.11 7.62 -19.24
N ARG A 259 21.73 6.43 -19.41
CA ARG A 259 22.95 6.27 -20.20
C ARG A 259 22.71 6.03 -21.69
N HIS A 260 21.52 5.55 -22.06
CA HIS A 260 21.22 5.08 -23.42
C HIS A 260 20.09 5.85 -24.11
N GLY A 261 19.35 6.69 -23.38
CA GLY A 261 18.31 7.58 -23.92
C GLY A 261 18.74 9.03 -23.88
#